data_AF-A0A0V1EIH1-F1
#
_entry.id   AF-A0A0V1EIH1-F1
#
_cell.length_a   1.000
_cell.length_b   1.000
_cell.length_c   1.000
_cell.angle_alpha   90.00
_cell.angle_beta   90.00
_cell.angle_gamma   90.00
#
_symmetry.space_group_name_H-M   'P 1'
#
loop_
_entity.id
_entity.type
_entity.pdbx_description
1 polymer ?
#
loop_
_entity_poly.entity_id
_entity_poly.type
_entity_poly.pdbx_seq_one_letter_code
_entity_poly.pdbx_strand_id
1 'polypeptide(L)'
;MMVKQFKHYFVYFVVTAIVLYAKPFHRKVSPRSPVIIVPGDGGNQLEARLNKTETVHYFCQKKTSDYFTLWLNLELLVPFVLDCWVDNMRLEYDEVTGKTSNSPGVDIRVPGWGNTTTVEFIDPSGVGYGDYFSKLVNKLVTWGYIRGVDVRAAPYDFRKAPNHNIEYFENLKFLIEETYYSNGNSKVVTIGHSLGNLYLLYFFNLQSPAWKAKFIKSYVSVSAPYGGSVKILKAFASGYNLDQWKLVLNPLTIRKEQRSMTSSAFLLPSTKLWTADEVLVTTVSRNYTAYDYKEFFNDIGFKKGWNMYKNTRRLLEDLKAPGVELHCLYGVDLPTAERLVYGKGKFPDSQPIEINGDGDGTVGIRSLAACMDWVKEQEHDVHKISACKGGRNHFFWLLNHLFYNDSLLKAEYCSKRKCVAAGFGYFLTQLIKMLILATFFPTTDQEGVQFHPFPELMKAMVDVLDVIGLYVVINRNWSGKGDARFLAAGLGWSSADSLATRIVPFWTGARGTTFSWKYIQMCLESNYNLVYYVALASFLWLWTRREIPSTMKIALRFILTFAVFKAFLKDLLMQYYGISSWILLIIHFLVTVFMALMAMAFYAVIQPHNGR
;
A
#
# COMPACT_ATOMS: atom_id res chain seq x y z
N MET A 1 58.65 -10.64 -22.34
CA MET A 1 58.04 -11.02 -21.04
C MET A 1 57.92 -9.86 -20.04
N MET A 2 58.72 -8.78 -20.17
CA MET A 2 58.74 -7.64 -19.23
C MET A 2 57.56 -6.63 -19.32
N VAL A 3 56.83 -6.57 -20.45
CA VAL A 3 55.77 -5.56 -20.67
C VAL A 3 54.41 -5.95 -20.05
N LYS A 4 54.17 -7.25 -19.79
CA LYS A 4 52.92 -7.72 -19.15
C LYS A 4 52.90 -7.52 -17.63
N GLN A 5 54.06 -7.50 -16.96
CA GLN A 5 54.14 -7.21 -15.52
C GLN A 5 53.93 -5.73 -15.21
N PHE A 6 54.40 -4.81 -16.07
CA PHE A 6 54.29 -3.37 -15.82
C PHE A 6 52.82 -2.87 -15.81
N LYS A 7 51.93 -3.47 -16.63
CA LYS A 7 50.50 -3.12 -16.62
C LYS A 7 49.79 -3.53 -15.32
N HIS A 8 50.18 -4.66 -14.71
CA HIS A 8 49.58 -5.10 -13.45
C HIS A 8 50.02 -4.23 -12.26
N TYR A 9 51.30 -3.88 -12.19
CA TYR A 9 51.81 -2.99 -11.14
C TYR A 9 51.33 -1.54 -11.30
N PHE A 10 51.16 -1.04 -12.53
CA PHE A 10 50.62 0.30 -12.78
C PHE A 10 49.14 0.41 -12.36
N VAL A 11 48.32 -0.60 -12.67
CA VAL A 11 46.91 -0.63 -12.21
C VAL A 11 46.85 -0.75 -10.69
N TYR A 12 47.68 -1.59 -10.07
CA TYR A 12 47.74 -1.70 -8.60
C TYR A 12 48.19 -0.39 -7.95
N PHE A 13 49.21 0.28 -8.49
CA PHE A 13 49.69 1.56 -7.98
C PHE A 13 48.66 2.68 -8.14
N VAL A 14 47.98 2.77 -9.29
CA VAL A 14 46.92 3.76 -9.53
C VAL A 14 45.70 3.51 -8.63
N VAL A 15 45.28 2.26 -8.45
CA VAL A 15 44.17 1.92 -7.54
C VAL A 15 44.53 2.20 -6.09
N THR A 16 45.76 1.87 -5.67
CA THR A 16 46.21 2.10 -4.28
C THR A 16 46.43 3.60 -4.01
N ALA A 17 46.92 4.36 -4.99
CA ALA A 17 47.04 5.82 -4.90
C ALA A 17 45.66 6.52 -4.88
N ILE A 18 44.68 6.04 -5.66
CA ILE A 18 43.29 6.55 -5.60
C ILE A 18 42.64 6.25 -4.24
N VAL A 19 42.91 5.08 -3.65
CA VAL A 19 42.38 4.71 -2.32
C VAL A 19 43.08 5.48 -1.19
N LEU A 20 44.39 5.76 -1.30
CA LEU A 20 45.17 6.48 -0.28
C LEU A 20 45.06 8.00 -0.37
N TYR A 21 44.80 8.57 -1.57
CA TYR A 21 44.64 10.03 -1.78
C TYR A 21 43.17 10.47 -1.98
N ALA A 22 42.21 9.56 -1.98
CA ALA A 22 40.82 9.93 -1.80
C ALA A 22 40.65 10.52 -0.40
N LYS A 23 40.73 11.86 -0.30
CA LYS A 23 40.28 12.57 0.90
C LYS A 23 38.89 12.04 1.23
N PRO A 24 38.60 11.66 2.49
CA PRO A 24 37.25 11.31 2.87
C PRO A 24 36.40 12.52 2.50
N PHE A 25 35.45 12.30 1.59
CA PHE A 25 34.46 13.29 1.26
C PHE A 25 33.69 13.48 2.56
N HIS A 26 34.07 14.49 3.36
CA HIS A 26 33.23 15.00 4.43
C HIS A 26 32.02 15.60 3.74
N ARG A 27 31.07 14.72 3.41
CA ARG A 27 29.74 15.10 2.99
C ARG A 27 29.24 15.98 4.13
N LYS A 28 29.06 17.27 3.88
CA LYS A 28 28.31 18.15 4.79
C LYS A 28 26.98 17.44 5.02
N VAL A 29 26.85 16.75 6.15
CA VAL A 29 25.58 16.18 6.57
C VAL A 29 24.74 17.40 6.89
N SER A 30 23.79 17.71 6.01
CA SER A 30 22.78 18.71 6.33
C SER A 30 22.16 18.31 7.67
N PRO A 31 21.98 19.24 8.63
CA PRO A 31 21.31 18.92 9.89
C PRO A 31 19.97 18.25 9.58
N ARG A 32 19.71 17.10 10.21
CA ARG A 32 18.44 16.39 10.03
C ARG A 32 17.35 17.17 10.76
N SER A 33 16.19 17.29 10.15
CA SER A 33 15.04 17.93 10.81
C SER A 33 14.47 16.99 11.87
N PRO A 34 14.30 17.43 13.12
CA PRO A 34 13.64 16.60 14.13
C PRO A 34 12.18 16.34 13.76
N VAL A 35 11.62 15.25 14.28
CA VAL A 35 10.30 14.71 13.93
C VAL A 35 9.41 14.66 15.17
N ILE A 36 8.17 15.15 15.04
CA ILE A 36 7.12 14.97 16.04
C ILE A 36 5.96 14.18 15.43
N ILE A 37 5.59 13.08 16.10
CA ILE A 37 4.52 12.18 15.70
C ILE A 37 3.24 12.49 16.47
N VAL A 38 2.12 12.64 15.76
CA VAL A 38 0.77 12.76 16.33
C VAL A 38 -0.04 11.53 15.90
N PRO A 39 -0.42 10.64 16.84
CA PRO A 39 -1.08 9.38 16.52
C PRO A 39 -2.54 9.56 16.09
N GLY A 40 -3.15 8.49 15.57
CA GLY A 40 -4.56 8.45 15.20
C GLY A 40 -5.50 8.06 16.33
N ASP A 41 -6.75 7.77 15.98
CA ASP A 41 -7.76 7.27 16.93
C ASP A 41 -7.35 5.89 17.47
N GLY A 42 -7.37 5.73 18.79
CA GLY A 42 -6.80 4.57 19.48
C GLY A 42 -5.28 4.41 19.36
N GLY A 43 -4.55 5.42 18.85
CA GLY A 43 -3.16 5.31 18.43
C GLY A 43 -2.09 5.52 19.52
N ASN A 44 -2.49 5.66 20.78
CA ASN A 44 -1.58 5.73 21.91
C ASN A 44 -2.17 5.05 23.14
N GLN A 45 -1.34 4.72 24.12
CA GLN A 45 -1.81 4.17 25.38
C GLN A 45 -2.69 5.17 26.16
N LEU A 46 -3.64 4.65 26.94
CA LEU A 46 -4.34 5.36 28.01
C LEU A 46 -4.24 4.56 29.30
N GLU A 47 -4.03 5.27 30.40
CA GLU A 47 -4.02 4.69 31.74
C GLU A 47 -5.20 5.19 32.54
N ALA A 48 -5.75 4.34 33.41
CA ALA A 48 -6.86 4.70 34.28
C ALA A 48 -6.62 4.32 35.73
N ARG A 49 -7.23 5.09 36.64
CA ARG A 49 -7.34 4.77 38.07
C ARG A 49 -8.80 4.80 38.48
N LEU A 50 -9.26 3.77 39.20
CA LEU A 50 -10.66 3.60 39.56
C LEU A 50 -10.91 3.95 41.03
N ASN A 51 -12.01 4.66 41.27
CA ASN A 51 -12.63 4.91 42.56
C ASN A 51 -14.15 5.05 42.39
N LYS A 52 -14.77 4.01 41.83
CA LYS A 52 -16.20 3.96 41.49
C LYS A 52 -17.04 3.58 42.70
N THR A 53 -18.23 4.17 42.82
CA THR A 53 -19.25 3.79 43.81
C THR A 53 -20.02 2.55 43.35
N GLU A 54 -20.37 2.51 42.07
CA GLU A 54 -21.16 1.48 41.41
C GLU A 54 -20.45 0.90 40.19
N THR A 55 -20.80 -0.32 39.82
CA THR A 55 -20.28 -1.03 38.65
C THR A 55 -21.40 -1.74 37.92
N VAL A 56 -21.24 -1.91 36.60
CA VAL A 56 -22.22 -2.59 35.74
C VAL A 56 -22.40 -4.07 36.10
N HIS A 57 -21.35 -4.72 36.61
CA HIS A 57 -21.38 -6.09 37.10
C HIS A 57 -20.61 -6.20 38.43
N TYR A 58 -20.94 -7.22 39.23
CA TYR A 58 -20.30 -7.44 40.55
C TYR A 58 -18.80 -7.75 40.45
N PHE A 59 -18.35 -8.35 39.34
CA PHE A 59 -16.96 -8.71 39.10
C PHE A 59 -16.13 -7.56 38.53
N CYS A 60 -16.74 -6.44 38.13
CA CYS A 60 -15.99 -5.28 37.68
C CYS A 60 -15.30 -4.61 38.87
N GLN A 61 -14.03 -4.26 38.71
CA GLN A 61 -13.25 -3.63 39.75
C GLN A 61 -13.77 -2.21 40.05
N LYS A 62 -14.05 -1.93 41.34
CA LYS A 62 -14.48 -0.59 41.79
C LYS A 62 -13.31 0.35 42.05
N LYS A 63 -12.23 -0.16 42.63
CA LYS A 63 -11.07 0.63 43.06
C LYS A 63 -9.76 -0.01 42.63
N THR A 64 -8.80 0.81 42.19
CA THR A 64 -7.41 0.40 41.94
C THR A 64 -6.47 1.22 42.84
N SER A 65 -5.36 0.63 43.28
CA SER A 65 -4.34 1.37 44.06
C SER A 65 -3.63 2.40 43.19
N ASP A 66 -3.28 1.98 41.97
CA ASP A 66 -2.50 2.75 41.01
C ASP A 66 -3.20 2.81 39.66
N TYR A 67 -2.55 3.52 38.73
CA TYR A 67 -2.95 3.52 37.33
C TYR A 67 -2.61 2.17 36.68
N PHE A 68 -3.53 1.68 35.85
CA PHE A 68 -3.31 0.52 34.98
C PHE A 68 -3.56 0.90 33.53
N THR A 69 -2.99 0.16 32.59
CA THR A 69 -3.24 0.36 31.16
C THR A 69 -4.69 0.01 30.81
N LEU A 70 -5.49 1.05 30.53
CA LEU A 70 -6.87 0.92 30.08
C LEU A 70 -6.94 0.63 28.58
N TRP A 71 -6.01 1.21 27.82
CA TRP A 71 -5.90 1.00 26.38
C TRP A 71 -4.43 0.96 25.94
N LEU A 72 -3.97 -0.01 25.15
CA LEU A 72 -4.65 -1.26 24.80
C LEU A 72 -4.31 -2.33 25.85
N ASN A 73 -5.33 -3.01 26.37
CA ASN A 73 -5.17 -4.19 27.20
C ASN A 73 -6.17 -5.26 26.73
N LEU A 74 -5.65 -6.33 26.11
CA LEU A 74 -6.46 -7.36 25.48
C LEU A 74 -7.28 -8.17 26.49
N GLU A 75 -6.82 -8.29 27.73
CA GLU A 75 -7.56 -8.99 28.79
C GLU A 75 -8.86 -8.26 29.15
N LEU A 76 -8.90 -6.93 28.96
CA LEU A 76 -10.09 -6.12 29.21
C LEU A 76 -11.13 -6.20 28.09
N LEU A 77 -10.77 -6.79 26.94
CA LEU A 77 -11.61 -6.83 25.73
C LEU A 77 -12.33 -8.17 25.52
N VAL A 78 -12.19 -9.13 26.42
CA VAL A 78 -12.87 -10.43 26.34
C VAL A 78 -14.39 -10.28 26.63
N PRO A 79 -15.27 -11.11 26.04
CA PRO A 79 -16.74 -10.91 26.07
C PRO A 79 -17.41 -10.68 27.43
N PHE A 80 -16.83 -11.16 28.53
CA PHE A 80 -17.36 -10.95 29.89
C PHE A 80 -16.83 -9.68 30.56
N VAL A 81 -15.59 -9.28 30.27
CA VAL A 81 -14.93 -8.12 30.88
C VAL A 81 -15.18 -6.84 30.07
N LEU A 82 -15.58 -6.99 28.80
CA LEU A 82 -15.82 -5.89 27.87
C LEU A 82 -16.80 -4.84 28.41
N ASP A 83 -17.86 -5.25 29.12
CA ASP A 83 -18.80 -4.30 29.74
C ASP A 83 -18.12 -3.43 30.82
N CYS A 84 -17.21 -4.00 31.61
CA CYS A 84 -16.44 -3.24 32.60
C CYS A 84 -15.51 -2.23 31.90
N TRP A 85 -14.85 -2.66 30.82
CA TRP A 85 -14.00 -1.77 30.03
C TRP A 85 -14.80 -0.64 29.39
N VAL A 86 -15.95 -0.93 28.77
CA VAL A 86 -16.86 0.06 28.20
C VAL A 86 -17.30 1.08 29.24
N ASP A 87 -17.66 0.65 30.45
CA ASP A 87 -18.07 1.56 31.52
C ASP A 87 -16.93 2.44 32.05
N ASN A 88 -15.69 1.95 32.00
CA ASN A 88 -14.52 2.73 32.40
C ASN A 88 -14.04 3.68 31.29
N MET A 89 -14.12 3.26 30.02
CA MET A 89 -13.58 3.99 28.88
C MET A 89 -14.53 5.10 28.38
N ARG A 90 -15.85 4.93 28.53
CA ARG A 90 -16.84 5.89 28.02
C ARG A 90 -16.68 7.30 28.59
N LEU A 91 -17.08 8.29 27.79
CA LEU A 91 -17.20 9.67 28.21
C LEU A 91 -18.63 10.02 28.59
N GLU A 92 -18.78 10.85 29.62
CA GLU A 92 -20.01 11.58 29.87
C GLU A 92 -20.00 12.88 29.06
N TYR A 93 -21.12 13.21 28.43
CA TYR A 93 -21.27 14.44 27.65
C TYR A 93 -22.40 15.25 28.26
N ASP A 94 -22.07 16.45 28.70
CA ASP A 94 -23.03 17.41 29.23
C ASP A 94 -23.57 18.27 28.08
N GLU A 95 -24.86 18.14 27.78
CA GLU A 95 -25.52 18.86 26.69
C GLU A 95 -25.72 20.36 26.96
N VAL A 96 -25.66 20.78 28.23
CA VAL A 96 -25.79 22.20 28.63
C VAL A 96 -24.46 22.91 28.45
N THR A 97 -23.38 22.35 28.99
CA THR A 97 -22.04 22.97 28.87
C THR A 97 -21.33 22.62 27.57
N GLY A 98 -21.77 21.56 26.89
CA GLY A 98 -21.12 21.02 25.70
C GLY A 98 -19.77 20.37 26.00
N LYS A 99 -19.45 20.05 27.26
CA LYS A 99 -18.15 19.47 27.64
C LYS A 99 -18.25 17.97 27.90
N THR A 100 -17.10 17.29 27.88
CA THR A 100 -17.00 15.90 28.30
C THR A 100 -16.24 15.73 29.61
N SER A 101 -16.63 14.73 30.38
CA SER A 101 -15.90 14.23 31.54
C SER A 101 -15.71 12.71 31.44
N ASN A 102 -14.78 12.17 32.22
CA ASN A 102 -14.68 10.72 32.38
C ASN A 102 -15.92 10.16 33.09
N SER A 103 -16.11 8.84 32.99
CA SER A 103 -17.09 8.12 33.81
C SER A 103 -16.91 8.44 35.31
N PRO A 104 -18.01 8.50 36.10
CA PRO A 104 -17.93 8.74 37.53
C PRO A 104 -16.97 7.78 38.23
N GLY A 105 -16.06 8.34 39.03
CA GLY A 105 -15.03 7.59 39.75
C GLY A 105 -13.92 7.02 38.86
N VAL A 106 -13.77 7.47 37.62
CA VAL A 106 -12.68 7.06 36.72
C VAL A 106 -11.80 8.26 36.40
N ASP A 107 -10.53 8.16 36.73
CA ASP A 107 -9.52 9.11 36.29
C ASP A 107 -8.68 8.50 35.17
N ILE A 108 -8.41 9.27 34.11
CA ILE A 108 -7.68 8.80 32.92
C ILE A 108 -6.58 9.79 32.59
N ARG A 109 -5.38 9.27 32.33
CA ARG A 109 -4.22 10.03 31.89
C ARG A 109 -3.60 9.46 30.63
N VAL A 110 -2.85 10.31 29.93
CA VAL A 110 -2.13 9.97 28.70
C VAL A 110 -0.64 9.86 29.02
N PRO A 111 -0.04 8.65 29.03
CA PRO A 111 1.38 8.47 29.32
C PRO A 111 2.26 8.75 28.09
N GLY A 112 3.55 9.00 28.36
CA GLY A 112 4.60 9.01 27.33
C GLY A 112 4.75 10.31 26.54
N TRP A 113 4.31 11.46 27.09
CA TRP A 113 4.49 12.77 26.45
C TRP A 113 5.96 13.02 26.05
N GLY A 114 6.20 13.35 24.78
CA GLY A 114 7.54 13.63 24.25
C GLY A 114 8.39 12.38 23.98
N ASN A 115 8.02 11.20 24.50
CA ASN A 115 8.64 9.91 24.20
C ASN A 115 7.83 9.19 23.11
N THR A 116 8.41 8.20 22.44
CA THR A 116 7.78 7.44 21.36
C THR A 116 7.17 6.11 21.83
N THR A 117 7.56 5.58 23.01
CA THR A 117 7.17 4.22 23.45
C THR A 117 5.67 3.96 23.39
N THR A 118 4.84 4.89 23.88
CA THR A 118 3.37 4.71 24.00
C THR A 118 2.62 4.88 22.69
N VAL A 119 3.28 5.37 21.63
CA VAL A 119 2.76 5.38 20.25
C VAL A 119 3.37 4.28 19.40
N GLU A 120 4.59 3.83 19.71
CA GLU A 120 5.22 2.69 19.05
C GLU A 120 4.44 1.41 19.32
N PHE A 121 4.08 1.19 20.60
CA PHE A 121 3.33 0.04 21.07
C PHE A 121 2.11 0.51 21.89
N ILE A 122 0.91 0.32 21.32
CA ILE A 122 -0.35 0.65 22.00
C ILE A 122 -0.68 -0.41 23.05
N ASP A 123 -0.26 -1.67 22.83
CA ASP A 123 -0.22 -2.71 23.86
C ASP A 123 1.20 -2.74 24.48
N PRO A 124 1.34 -2.50 25.80
CA PRO A 124 2.63 -2.58 26.49
C PRO A 124 3.36 -3.92 26.32
N SER A 125 2.67 -5.01 25.99
CA SER A 125 3.29 -6.32 25.72
C SER A 125 4.28 -6.27 24.55
N GLY A 126 4.11 -5.31 23.63
CA GLY A 126 4.94 -5.16 22.44
C GLY A 126 4.71 -6.24 21.37
N VAL A 127 3.68 -7.08 21.52
CA VAL A 127 3.41 -8.22 20.63
C VAL A 127 2.13 -7.99 19.81
N GLY A 128 2.13 -8.50 18.58
CA GLY A 128 0.91 -8.63 17.77
C GLY A 128 0.32 -7.29 17.31
N TYR A 129 -0.99 -7.12 17.50
CA TYR A 129 -1.76 -5.97 16.99
C TYR A 129 -1.45 -4.64 17.68
N GLY A 130 -0.67 -4.65 18.77
CA GLY A 130 -0.26 -3.44 19.48
C GLY A 130 0.87 -2.66 18.80
N ASP A 131 1.58 -3.23 17.83
CA ASP A 131 2.63 -2.53 17.07
C ASP A 131 2.03 -1.53 16.07
N TYR A 132 2.32 -0.24 16.27
CA TYR A 132 1.75 0.85 15.49
C TYR A 132 2.82 1.75 14.85
N PHE A 133 3.53 2.58 15.63
CA PHE A 133 4.61 3.43 15.12
C PHE A 133 6.01 2.80 15.24
N SER A 134 6.17 1.60 15.81
CA SER A 134 7.50 1.05 16.12
C SER A 134 8.39 0.93 14.90
N LYS A 135 7.86 0.48 13.75
CA LYS A 135 8.65 0.33 12.52
C LYS A 135 9.11 1.66 11.95
N LEU A 136 8.26 2.68 12.03
CA LEU A 136 8.59 4.05 11.65
C LEU A 136 9.76 4.56 12.51
N VAL A 137 9.58 4.52 13.83
CA VAL A 137 10.57 5.06 14.77
C VAL A 137 11.86 4.27 14.70
N ASN A 138 11.82 2.93 14.68
CA ASN A 138 13.00 2.08 14.50
C ASN A 138 13.78 2.46 13.24
N LYS A 139 13.08 2.73 12.13
CA LYS A 139 13.73 3.13 10.88
C LYS A 139 14.40 4.50 10.98
N LEU A 140 13.74 5.49 11.59
CA LEU A 140 14.35 6.77 11.91
C LEU A 140 15.60 6.59 12.79
N VAL A 141 15.54 5.71 13.79
CA VAL A 141 16.71 5.40 14.63
C VAL A 141 17.86 4.79 13.82
N THR A 142 17.59 3.92 12.83
CA THR A 142 18.66 3.42 11.93
C THR A 142 19.31 4.52 11.08
N TRP A 143 18.63 5.65 10.91
CA TRP A 143 19.17 6.83 10.24
C TRP A 143 19.90 7.76 11.19
N GLY A 144 19.96 7.43 12.47
CA GLY A 144 20.63 8.15 13.53
C GLY A 144 19.76 9.18 14.25
N TYR A 145 18.43 9.03 14.22
CA TYR A 145 17.55 9.71 15.17
C TYR A 145 17.61 9.04 16.55
N ILE A 146 17.33 9.81 17.60
CA ILE A 146 17.30 9.43 19.01
C ILE A 146 15.90 9.68 19.56
N ARG A 147 15.27 8.60 20.05
CA ARG A 147 13.95 8.64 20.70
C ARG A 147 13.93 9.63 21.85
N GLY A 148 12.89 10.44 21.92
CA GLY A 148 12.71 11.45 22.96
C GLY A 148 13.51 12.73 22.77
N VAL A 149 14.40 12.79 21.76
CA VAL A 149 15.26 13.96 21.49
C VAL A 149 14.91 14.60 20.15
N ASP A 150 15.19 13.90 19.05
CA ASP A 150 14.95 14.39 17.68
C ASP A 150 13.87 13.57 16.95
N VAL A 151 13.40 12.46 17.54
CA VAL A 151 12.11 11.82 17.21
C VAL A 151 11.28 11.69 18.48
N ARG A 152 10.16 12.41 18.51
CA ARG A 152 9.29 12.55 19.68
C ARG A 152 7.83 12.29 19.28
N ALA A 153 6.97 12.03 20.26
CA ALA A 153 5.54 11.90 20.02
C ALA A 153 4.71 12.77 20.96
N ALA A 154 3.53 13.15 20.48
CA ALA A 154 2.53 13.94 21.20
C ALA A 154 1.22 13.13 21.33
N PRO A 155 1.19 12.10 22.21
CA PRO A 155 -0.01 11.31 22.46
C PRO A 155 -1.09 12.17 23.12
N TYR A 156 -2.37 11.80 22.95
CA TYR A 156 -3.50 12.55 23.51
C TYR A 156 -4.67 11.65 23.89
N ASP A 157 -5.68 12.23 24.54
CA ASP A 157 -6.95 11.52 24.80
C ASP A 157 -7.76 11.49 23.51
N PHE A 158 -7.58 10.43 22.73
CA PHE A 158 -8.19 10.25 21.40
C PHE A 158 -9.72 10.11 21.43
N ARG A 159 -10.33 9.89 22.59
CA ARG A 159 -11.81 9.87 22.77
C ARG A 159 -12.43 11.25 22.55
N LYS A 160 -11.62 12.30 22.67
CA LYS A 160 -12.05 13.70 22.65
C LYS A 160 -11.81 14.33 21.28
N ALA A 161 -12.69 15.26 20.91
CA ALA A 161 -12.45 16.19 19.80
C ALA A 161 -11.52 17.34 20.22
N PRO A 162 -10.92 18.10 19.26
CA PRO A 162 -9.93 19.14 19.58
C PRO A 162 -10.38 20.15 20.64
N ASN A 163 -11.61 20.65 20.57
CA ASN A 163 -12.16 21.61 21.53
C ASN A 163 -12.24 21.10 22.98
N HIS A 164 -12.12 19.79 23.20
CA HIS A 164 -12.10 19.17 24.53
C HIS A 164 -10.69 18.80 25.00
N ASN A 165 -9.67 19.13 24.21
CA ASN A 165 -8.24 18.91 24.45
C ASN A 165 -7.46 20.23 24.29
N ILE A 166 -7.93 21.34 24.86
CA ILE A 166 -7.32 22.66 24.65
C ILE A 166 -5.86 22.70 25.14
N GLU A 167 -5.61 22.18 26.34
CA GLU A 167 -4.26 22.11 26.94
C GLU A 167 -3.25 21.33 26.07
N TYR A 168 -3.73 20.32 25.33
CA TYR A 168 -2.88 19.55 24.41
C TYR A 168 -2.22 20.44 23.36
N PHE A 169 -2.92 21.46 22.85
CA PHE A 169 -2.37 22.33 21.79
C PHE A 169 -1.31 23.29 22.31
N GLU A 170 -1.46 23.76 23.55
CA GLU A 170 -0.44 24.56 24.23
C GLU A 170 0.82 23.72 24.47
N ASN A 171 0.63 22.51 24.99
CA ASN A 171 1.72 21.56 25.21
C ASN A 171 2.39 21.13 23.89
N LEU A 172 1.62 20.91 22.81
CA LEU A 172 2.16 20.58 21.48
C LEU A 172 3.00 21.73 20.91
N LYS A 173 2.55 22.98 21.07
CA LYS A 173 3.31 24.15 20.69
C LYS A 173 4.65 24.19 21.44
N PHE A 174 4.61 24.03 22.76
CA PHE A 174 5.82 23.98 23.59
C PHE A 174 6.75 22.83 23.18
N LEU A 175 6.21 21.63 22.92
CA LEU A 175 6.98 20.48 22.46
C LEU A 175 7.71 20.76 21.14
N ILE A 176 7.04 21.42 20.18
CA ILE A 176 7.65 21.83 18.90
C ILE A 176 8.77 22.85 19.12
N GLU A 177 8.55 23.86 19.96
CA GLU A 177 9.53 24.89 20.27
C GLU A 177 10.75 24.30 21.00
N GLU A 178 10.53 23.47 22.03
CA GLU A 178 11.59 22.76 22.76
C GLU A 178 12.40 21.87 21.81
N THR A 179 11.73 21.11 20.95
CA THR A 179 12.37 20.23 19.97
C THR A 179 13.19 21.02 18.96
N TYR A 180 12.71 22.20 18.54
CA TYR A 180 13.47 23.09 17.67
C TYR A 180 14.77 23.57 18.32
N TYR A 181 14.70 24.11 19.55
CA TYR A 181 15.86 24.69 20.22
C TYR A 181 16.88 23.63 20.65
N SER A 182 16.41 22.48 21.17
CA SER A 182 17.28 21.37 21.58
C SER A 182 18.00 20.68 20.42
N ASN A 183 17.48 20.81 19.19
CA ASN A 183 18.07 20.23 17.97
C ASN A 183 18.76 21.28 17.09
N GLY A 184 19.41 22.26 17.72
CA GLY A 184 20.25 23.24 17.03
C GLY A 184 19.46 24.19 16.13
N ASN A 185 18.26 24.60 16.56
CA ASN A 185 17.36 25.49 15.83
C ASN A 185 16.90 24.90 14.48
N SER A 186 16.79 23.58 14.41
CA SER A 186 16.33 22.86 13.22
C SER A 186 14.80 22.80 13.20
N LYS A 187 14.20 23.26 12.09
CA LYS A 187 12.75 23.20 11.89
C LYS A 187 12.23 21.76 11.98
N VAL A 188 11.09 21.60 12.63
CA VAL A 188 10.46 20.31 12.95
C VAL A 188 9.60 19.81 11.79
N VAL A 189 9.69 18.52 11.48
CA VAL A 189 8.73 17.81 10.62
C VAL A 189 7.65 17.19 11.50
N THR A 190 6.39 17.49 11.25
CA THR A 190 5.26 16.87 11.96
C THR A 190 4.68 15.74 11.15
N ILE A 191 4.44 14.57 11.75
CA ILE A 191 3.80 13.43 11.10
C ILE A 191 2.46 13.15 11.80
N GLY A 192 1.36 13.26 11.08
CA GLY A 192 0.04 12.86 11.56
C GLY A 192 -0.41 11.54 10.94
N HIS A 193 -1.05 10.68 11.72
CA HIS A 193 -1.79 9.53 11.17
C HIS A 193 -3.28 9.63 11.50
N SER A 194 -4.13 9.32 10.53
CA SER A 194 -5.59 9.26 10.70
C SER A 194 -6.12 10.52 11.42
N LEU A 195 -6.86 10.37 12.53
CA LEU A 195 -7.39 11.46 13.37
C LEU A 195 -6.33 12.49 13.80
N GLY A 196 -5.08 12.08 14.02
CA GLY A 196 -3.98 12.98 14.38
C GLY A 196 -3.72 14.08 13.36
N ASN A 197 -4.06 13.82 12.08
CA ASN A 197 -4.00 14.85 11.03
C ASN A 197 -5.03 15.96 11.21
N LEU A 198 -6.22 15.63 11.74
CA LEU A 198 -7.23 16.66 12.03
C LEU A 198 -6.81 17.50 13.25
N TYR A 199 -6.17 16.88 14.23
CA TYR A 199 -5.54 17.60 15.35
C TYR A 199 -4.44 18.55 14.87
N LEU A 200 -3.54 18.07 14.00
CA LEU A 200 -2.49 18.92 13.41
C LEU A 200 -3.07 20.03 12.52
N LEU A 201 -4.09 19.75 11.70
CA LEU A 201 -4.74 20.76 10.87
C LEU A 201 -5.39 21.85 11.72
N TYR A 202 -6.13 21.46 12.76
CA TYR A 202 -6.71 22.39 13.72
C TYR A 202 -5.63 23.23 14.40
N PHE A 203 -4.56 22.58 14.88
CA PHE A 203 -3.41 23.25 15.49
C PHE A 203 -2.77 24.29 14.55
N PHE A 204 -2.48 23.93 13.29
CA PHE A 204 -1.86 24.85 12.32
C PHE A 204 -2.76 26.02 11.93
N ASN A 205 -4.08 25.85 12.00
CA ASN A 205 -5.05 26.92 11.78
C ASN A 205 -5.11 27.91 12.95
N LEU A 206 -4.66 27.52 14.15
CA LEU A 206 -4.50 28.40 15.31
C LEU A 206 -3.16 29.15 15.34
N GLN A 207 -2.12 28.64 14.68
CA GLN A 207 -0.78 29.25 14.72
C GLN A 207 -0.61 30.36 13.67
N SER A 208 0.13 31.41 14.05
CA SER A 208 0.46 32.51 13.14
C SER A 208 1.38 32.06 12.00
N PRO A 209 1.31 32.69 10.81
CA PRO A 209 2.23 32.39 9.71
C PRO A 209 3.71 32.52 10.11
N ALA A 210 4.05 33.54 10.90
CA ALA A 210 5.41 33.75 11.40
C ALA A 210 5.91 32.60 12.29
N TRP A 211 5.05 32.08 13.16
CA TRP A 211 5.39 30.92 14.00
C TRP A 211 5.62 29.68 13.14
N LYS A 212 4.71 29.38 12.20
CA LYS A 212 4.84 28.24 11.29
C LYS A 212 6.11 28.33 10.45
N ALA A 213 6.40 29.51 9.89
CA ALA A 213 7.61 29.76 9.12
C ALA A 213 8.89 29.58 9.95
N LYS A 214 8.87 29.90 11.25
CA LYS A 214 10.03 29.71 12.14
C LYS A 214 10.25 28.25 12.52
N PHE A 215 9.20 27.54 12.95
CA PHE A 215 9.35 26.26 13.64
C PHE A 215 9.07 25.03 12.78
N ILE A 216 8.27 25.14 11.72
CA ILE A 216 7.81 23.98 10.95
C ILE A 216 8.60 23.87 9.65
N LYS A 217 9.14 22.68 9.40
CA LYS A 217 9.81 22.33 8.14
C LYS A 217 8.78 21.87 7.12
N SER A 218 8.02 20.84 7.47
CA SER A 218 6.93 20.30 6.66
C SER A 218 5.97 19.47 7.52
N TYR A 219 4.79 19.24 6.98
CA TYR A 219 3.75 18.41 7.55
C TYR A 219 3.55 17.17 6.68
N VAL A 220 3.76 15.98 7.24
CA VAL A 220 3.51 14.70 6.59
C VAL A 220 2.19 14.14 7.10
N SER A 221 1.19 14.12 6.22
CA SER A 221 -0.15 13.63 6.52
C SER A 221 -0.32 12.21 6.02
N VAL A 222 -0.55 11.24 6.90
CA VAL A 222 -0.75 9.83 6.52
C VAL A 222 -2.20 9.39 6.79
N SER A 223 -2.91 9.00 5.73
CA SER A 223 -4.29 8.49 5.79
C SER A 223 -5.27 9.44 6.52
N ALA A 224 -5.17 10.74 6.26
CA ALA A 224 -5.98 11.76 6.94
C ALA A 224 -7.46 11.74 6.50
N PRO A 225 -8.42 11.56 7.42
CA PRO A 225 -9.84 11.63 7.13
C PRO A 225 -10.34 13.08 7.14
N TYR A 226 -9.80 13.95 6.27
CA TYR A 226 -10.15 15.38 6.24
C TYR A 226 -11.66 15.63 6.20
N GLY A 227 -12.37 14.86 5.38
CA GLY A 227 -13.82 14.91 5.28
C GLY A 227 -14.58 14.02 6.25
N GLY A 228 -13.92 13.22 7.10
CA GLY A 228 -14.56 12.16 7.89
C GLY A 228 -14.68 10.82 7.14
N SER A 229 -15.38 9.84 7.74
CA SER A 229 -15.57 8.49 7.21
C SER A 229 -16.98 7.95 7.45
N VAL A 230 -17.53 7.26 6.45
CA VAL A 230 -18.83 6.58 6.53
C VAL A 230 -18.82 5.44 7.56
N LYS A 231 -17.67 4.85 7.89
CA LYS A 231 -17.57 3.84 8.96
C LYS A 231 -18.02 4.37 10.33
N ILE A 232 -17.94 5.67 10.56
CA ILE A 232 -18.42 6.29 11.79
C ILE A 232 -19.94 6.18 11.92
N LEU A 233 -20.69 6.27 10.82
CA LEU A 233 -22.15 6.06 10.83
C LEU A 233 -22.49 4.62 11.24
N LYS A 234 -21.69 3.65 10.81
CA LYS A 234 -21.79 2.25 11.27
C LYS A 234 -21.51 2.14 12.77
N ALA A 235 -20.46 2.78 13.27
CA ALA A 235 -20.13 2.79 14.70
C ALA A 235 -21.25 3.37 15.56
N PHE A 236 -21.87 4.50 15.14
CA PHE A 236 -23.04 5.05 15.83
C PHE A 236 -24.29 4.16 15.71
N ALA A 237 -24.58 3.59 14.54
CA ALA A 237 -25.77 2.78 14.33
C ALA A 237 -25.64 1.38 14.96
N SER A 238 -24.85 0.49 14.37
CA SER A 238 -24.79 -0.94 14.72
C SER A 238 -23.52 -1.34 15.47
N GLY A 239 -22.61 -0.39 15.72
CA GLY A 239 -21.32 -0.63 16.35
C GLY A 239 -20.28 -1.22 15.40
N TYR A 240 -19.01 -0.90 15.65
CA TYR A 240 -17.90 -1.34 14.82
C TYR A 240 -16.85 -2.10 15.62
N ASN A 241 -16.70 -3.41 15.36
CA ASN A 241 -15.74 -4.27 16.05
C ASN A 241 -14.36 -4.34 15.36
N LEU A 242 -13.96 -3.24 14.72
CA LEU A 242 -12.64 -3.07 14.08
C LEU A 242 -12.30 -4.08 12.98
N ASP A 243 -13.28 -4.84 12.46
CA ASP A 243 -13.19 -5.91 11.45
C ASP A 243 -12.28 -7.12 11.77
N GLN A 244 -11.16 -6.91 12.46
CA GLN A 244 -10.15 -7.90 12.85
C GLN A 244 -10.53 -8.62 14.15
N TRP A 245 -11.44 -8.04 14.95
CA TRP A 245 -11.86 -8.57 16.25
C TRP A 245 -13.31 -9.08 16.23
N LYS A 246 -13.81 -9.46 15.04
CA LYS A 246 -15.21 -9.86 14.83
C LYS A 246 -15.69 -11.00 15.73
N LEU A 247 -14.78 -11.88 16.15
CA LEU A 247 -15.08 -13.05 16.98
C LEU A 247 -15.08 -12.75 18.49
N VAL A 248 -14.50 -11.62 18.92
CA VAL A 248 -14.28 -11.31 20.34
C VAL A 248 -15.09 -10.09 20.78
N LEU A 249 -15.18 -9.07 19.93
CA LEU A 249 -15.87 -7.82 20.26
C LEU A 249 -17.31 -7.83 19.76
N ASN A 250 -18.26 -7.86 20.70
CA ASN A 250 -19.66 -7.62 20.39
C ASN A 250 -19.86 -6.17 19.93
N PRO A 251 -20.34 -5.92 18.70
CA PRO A 251 -20.44 -4.58 18.16
C PRO A 251 -21.44 -3.70 18.93
N LEU A 252 -22.54 -4.26 19.45
CA LEU A 252 -23.53 -3.49 20.18
C LEU A 252 -23.07 -3.11 21.59
N THR A 253 -22.22 -3.92 22.20
CA THR A 253 -21.57 -3.61 23.48
C THR A 253 -20.59 -2.45 23.32
N ILE A 254 -19.65 -2.57 22.37
CA ILE A 254 -18.63 -1.52 22.14
C ILE A 254 -19.25 -0.23 21.59
N ARG A 255 -20.40 -0.31 20.90
CA ARG A 255 -21.16 0.85 20.44
C ARG A 255 -21.43 1.87 21.55
N LYS A 256 -21.66 1.44 22.79
CA LYS A 256 -21.90 2.37 23.93
C LYS A 256 -20.71 3.29 24.16
N GLU A 257 -19.51 2.73 24.10
CA GLU A 257 -18.25 3.44 24.25
C GLU A 257 -18.00 4.32 23.00
N GLN A 258 -18.11 3.75 21.80
CA GLN A 258 -17.90 4.47 20.53
C GLN A 258 -18.82 5.68 20.36
N ARG A 259 -20.10 5.55 20.77
CA ARG A 259 -21.08 6.63 20.78
C ARG A 259 -20.71 7.75 21.73
N SER A 260 -20.00 7.44 22.81
CA SER A 260 -19.64 8.41 23.85
C SER A 260 -18.45 9.30 23.44
N MET A 261 -17.59 8.83 22.54
CA MET A 261 -16.45 9.58 22.04
C MET A 261 -16.90 10.78 21.19
N THR A 262 -16.39 11.97 21.52
CA THR A 262 -16.64 13.18 20.72
C THR A 262 -15.78 13.22 19.45
N SER A 263 -14.65 12.50 19.44
CA SER A 263 -13.87 12.25 18.23
C SER A 263 -14.67 11.47 17.16
N SER A 264 -15.50 10.50 17.56
CA SER A 264 -16.43 9.82 16.63
C SER A 264 -17.35 10.82 15.94
N ALA A 265 -18.00 11.71 16.69
CA ALA A 265 -18.88 12.72 16.10
C ALA A 265 -18.12 13.68 15.17
N PHE A 266 -16.88 14.02 15.52
CA PHE A 266 -15.99 14.87 14.71
C PHE A 266 -15.59 14.22 13.38
N LEU A 267 -15.51 12.89 13.33
CA LEU A 267 -15.14 12.11 12.15
C LEU A 267 -16.33 11.73 11.24
N LEU A 268 -17.54 12.24 11.52
CA LEU A 268 -18.67 12.07 10.60
C LEU A 268 -18.41 12.76 9.26
N PRO A 269 -18.90 12.19 8.14
CA PRO A 269 -18.78 12.81 6.82
C PRO A 269 -19.21 14.29 6.81
N SER A 270 -18.38 15.13 6.20
CA SER A 270 -18.56 16.57 6.15
C SER A 270 -19.48 17.00 5.02
N THR A 271 -20.37 17.95 5.28
CA THR A 271 -21.14 18.65 4.24
C THR A 271 -20.26 19.43 3.25
N LYS A 272 -18.98 19.70 3.59
CA LYS A 272 -17.99 20.29 2.68
C LYS A 272 -17.63 19.36 1.51
N LEU A 273 -17.63 18.04 1.73
CA LEU A 273 -17.24 17.05 0.71
C LEU A 273 -18.38 16.13 0.26
N TRP A 274 -19.51 16.12 0.97
CA TRP A 274 -20.71 15.38 0.59
C TRP A 274 -21.85 16.32 0.27
N THR A 275 -22.51 16.09 -0.86
CA THR A 275 -23.66 16.89 -1.30
C THR A 275 -24.96 16.37 -0.68
N ALA A 276 -26.04 17.17 -0.78
CA ALA A 276 -27.31 16.88 -0.14
C ALA A 276 -28.09 15.71 -0.77
N ASP A 277 -27.72 15.27 -1.97
CA ASP A 277 -28.30 14.14 -2.69
C ASP A 277 -27.57 12.80 -2.42
N GLU A 278 -26.41 12.85 -1.75
CA GLU A 278 -25.60 11.66 -1.53
C GLU A 278 -26.03 10.87 -0.30
N VAL A 279 -26.71 9.76 -0.56
CA VAL A 279 -27.17 8.83 0.48
C VAL A 279 -26.00 8.05 1.08
N LEU A 280 -25.83 8.18 2.41
CA LEU A 280 -24.82 7.50 3.22
C LEU A 280 -25.39 6.27 3.94
N VAL A 281 -26.65 6.34 4.38
CA VAL A 281 -27.35 5.23 5.02
C VAL A 281 -28.71 5.04 4.37
N THR A 282 -28.98 3.83 3.92
CA THR A 282 -30.29 3.41 3.39
C THR A 282 -30.95 2.46 4.37
N THR A 283 -32.19 2.75 4.72
CA THR A 283 -33.07 1.88 5.50
C THR A 283 -34.38 1.67 4.74
N VAL A 284 -35.26 0.81 5.25
CA VAL A 284 -36.60 0.62 4.65
C VAL A 284 -37.48 1.86 4.81
N SER A 285 -37.34 2.61 5.91
CA SER A 285 -38.17 3.78 6.19
C SER A 285 -37.62 5.07 5.61
N ARG A 286 -36.29 5.23 5.55
CA ARG A 286 -35.64 6.50 5.18
C ARG A 286 -34.22 6.31 4.65
N ASN A 287 -33.81 7.24 3.78
CA ASN A 287 -32.43 7.49 3.40
C ASN A 287 -31.85 8.66 4.21
N TYR A 288 -30.60 8.54 4.64
CA TYR A 288 -29.88 9.59 5.37
C TYR A 288 -28.65 10.03 4.58
N THR A 289 -28.50 11.33 4.45
CA THR A 289 -27.34 12.01 3.85
C THR A 289 -26.50 12.69 4.95
N ALA A 290 -25.43 13.39 4.56
CA ALA A 290 -24.67 14.22 5.50
C ALA A 290 -25.49 15.38 6.12
N TYR A 291 -26.66 15.69 5.55
CA TYR A 291 -27.54 16.77 5.99
C TYR A 291 -28.66 16.28 6.93
N ASP A 292 -28.84 14.96 7.08
CA ASP A 292 -29.91 14.33 7.86
C ASP A 292 -29.42 13.82 9.23
N TYR A 293 -28.31 14.33 9.76
CA TYR A 293 -27.73 13.77 11.00
C TYR A 293 -28.61 13.95 12.22
N LYS A 294 -29.40 15.02 12.30
CA LYS A 294 -30.35 15.21 13.39
C LYS A 294 -31.37 14.06 13.44
N GLU A 295 -31.93 13.72 12.29
CA GLU A 295 -32.92 12.65 12.15
C GLU A 295 -32.26 11.28 12.31
N PHE A 296 -31.08 11.07 11.72
CA PHE A 296 -30.29 9.85 11.95
C PHE A 296 -30.08 9.58 13.44
N PHE A 297 -29.61 10.59 14.21
CA PHE A 297 -29.38 10.45 15.64
C PHE A 297 -30.66 10.20 16.45
N ASN A 298 -31.77 10.79 16.04
CA ASN A 298 -33.08 10.50 16.63
C ASN A 298 -33.50 9.05 16.38
N ASP A 299 -33.37 8.58 15.14
CA ASP A 299 -33.86 7.27 14.69
C ASP A 299 -33.01 6.10 15.22
N ILE A 300 -31.73 6.33 15.55
CA ILE A 300 -30.89 5.33 16.25
C ILE A 300 -31.03 5.37 17.79
N GLY A 301 -31.92 6.22 18.32
CA GLY A 301 -32.13 6.39 19.76
C GLY A 301 -30.97 7.05 20.50
N PHE A 302 -30.18 7.90 19.82
CA PHE A 302 -28.99 8.55 20.40
C PHE A 302 -28.95 10.06 20.11
N LYS A 303 -29.97 10.77 20.59
CA LYS A 303 -30.17 12.22 20.34
C LYS A 303 -28.97 13.07 20.72
N LYS A 304 -28.24 12.72 21.80
CA LYS A 304 -27.05 13.48 22.25
C LYS A 304 -25.96 13.56 21.18
N GLY A 305 -25.89 12.57 20.29
CA GLY A 305 -24.91 12.57 19.19
C GLY A 305 -25.05 13.76 18.24
N TRP A 306 -26.28 14.28 18.06
CA TRP A 306 -26.50 15.49 17.27
C TRP A 306 -25.87 16.73 17.94
N ASN A 307 -25.98 16.84 19.25
CA ASN A 307 -25.36 17.93 20.01
C ASN A 307 -23.83 17.81 19.99
N MET A 308 -23.28 16.60 20.10
CA MET A 308 -21.85 16.34 19.93
C MET A 308 -21.37 16.75 18.53
N TYR A 309 -22.08 16.37 17.46
CA TYR A 309 -21.72 16.73 16.09
C TYR A 309 -21.70 18.25 15.85
N LYS A 310 -22.75 18.97 16.29
CA LYS A 310 -22.79 20.44 16.16
C LYS A 310 -21.63 21.12 16.90
N ASN A 311 -21.24 20.57 18.04
CA ASN A 311 -20.18 21.12 18.87
C ASN A 311 -18.79 20.93 18.22
N THR A 312 -18.55 19.78 17.58
CA THR A 312 -17.22 19.45 17.05
C THR A 312 -17.03 19.78 15.57
N ARG A 313 -18.07 19.75 14.73
CA ARG A 313 -17.94 19.92 13.27
C ARG A 313 -17.37 21.28 12.87
N ARG A 314 -17.74 22.34 13.60
CA ARG A 314 -17.34 23.74 13.33
C ARG A 314 -15.83 23.96 13.39
N LEU A 315 -15.08 23.06 14.02
CA LEU A 315 -13.64 23.21 14.25
C LEU A 315 -12.82 23.15 12.94
N LEU A 316 -13.31 22.41 11.93
CA LEU A 316 -12.66 22.23 10.63
C LEU A 316 -13.70 22.21 9.49
N GLU A 317 -14.76 23.02 9.61
CA GLU A 317 -15.85 23.03 8.63
C GLU A 317 -15.36 23.40 7.23
N ASP A 318 -14.54 24.45 7.13
CA ASP A 318 -14.05 24.98 5.86
C ASP A 318 -12.86 24.20 5.27
N LEU A 319 -12.25 23.29 6.04
CA LEU A 319 -11.00 22.60 5.69
C LEU A 319 -9.89 23.55 5.21
N LYS A 320 -9.70 24.67 5.92
CA LYS A 320 -8.67 25.66 5.60
C LYS A 320 -7.26 25.03 5.56
N ALA A 321 -6.50 25.35 4.51
CA ALA A 321 -5.14 24.89 4.29
C ALA A 321 -4.19 25.19 5.48
N PRO A 322 -3.26 24.27 5.81
CA PRO A 322 -2.40 24.41 6.99
C PRO A 322 -1.34 25.51 6.85
N GLY A 323 -1.04 25.98 5.64
CA GLY A 323 -0.07 27.07 5.39
C GLY A 323 1.37 26.67 5.70
N VAL A 324 1.73 25.42 5.42
CA VAL A 324 3.08 24.84 5.50
C VAL A 324 3.26 23.85 4.35
N GLU A 325 4.50 23.51 4.02
CA GLU A 325 4.81 22.46 3.04
C GLU A 325 4.17 21.14 3.50
N LEU A 326 3.37 20.52 2.62
CA LEU A 326 2.56 19.35 2.94
C LEU A 326 2.95 18.16 2.07
N HIS A 327 3.17 17.01 2.69
CA HIS A 327 3.24 15.71 2.01
C HIS A 327 1.99 14.91 2.37
N CYS A 328 1.05 14.78 1.43
CA CYS A 328 -0.21 14.08 1.62
C CYS A 328 -0.09 12.62 1.12
N LEU A 329 -0.04 11.69 2.06
CA LEU A 329 0.11 10.26 1.85
C LEU A 329 -1.21 9.54 2.14
N TYR A 330 -1.72 8.75 1.21
CA TYR A 330 -2.95 7.99 1.45
C TYR A 330 -3.12 6.74 0.58
N GLY A 331 -3.92 5.82 1.10
CA GLY A 331 -4.32 4.56 0.45
C GLY A 331 -5.32 4.75 -0.69
N VAL A 332 -5.13 3.94 -1.73
CA VAL A 332 -6.07 3.80 -2.85
C VAL A 332 -6.23 2.32 -3.19
N ASP A 333 -7.27 2.02 -3.96
CA ASP A 333 -7.70 0.72 -4.45
C ASP A 333 -8.08 -0.30 -3.35
N LEU A 334 -8.58 0.18 -2.21
CA LEU A 334 -9.16 -0.68 -1.16
C LEU A 334 -10.67 -0.51 -1.07
N PRO A 335 -11.45 -1.61 -1.11
CA PRO A 335 -12.89 -1.56 -0.86
C PRO A 335 -13.15 -0.87 0.47
N THR A 336 -13.82 0.28 0.40
CA THR A 336 -14.08 1.14 1.55
C THR A 336 -15.54 1.56 1.56
N ALA A 337 -16.22 1.40 2.69
CA ALA A 337 -17.64 1.72 2.81
C ALA A 337 -17.93 3.17 2.40
N GLU A 338 -18.80 3.34 1.41
CA GLU A 338 -19.35 4.64 1.00
C GLU A 338 -20.85 4.75 1.33
N ARG A 339 -21.55 3.62 1.38
CA ARG A 339 -22.96 3.56 1.79
C ARG A 339 -23.24 2.34 2.63
N LEU A 340 -24.10 2.50 3.64
CA LEU A 340 -24.56 1.45 4.53
C LEU A 340 -26.02 1.13 4.22
N VAL A 341 -26.33 -0.14 3.96
CA VAL A 341 -27.70 -0.58 3.63
C VAL A 341 -28.22 -1.51 4.71
N TYR A 342 -29.34 -1.14 5.32
CA TYR A 342 -30.03 -1.93 6.34
C TYR A 342 -31.36 -2.44 5.80
N GLY A 343 -31.55 -3.76 5.87
CA GLY A 343 -32.81 -4.42 5.50
C GLY A 343 -33.94 -4.20 6.52
N LYS A 344 -35.12 -4.77 6.23
CA LYS A 344 -36.30 -4.69 7.09
C LYS A 344 -36.03 -5.21 8.50
N GLY A 345 -36.32 -4.40 9.52
CA GLY A 345 -36.11 -4.75 10.93
C GLY A 345 -34.65 -4.90 11.37
N LYS A 346 -33.69 -4.43 10.55
CA LYS A 346 -32.24 -4.55 10.85
C LYS A 346 -31.62 -3.27 11.41
N PHE A 347 -32.19 -2.10 11.12
CA PHE A 347 -31.68 -0.82 11.61
C PHE A 347 -32.24 -0.52 13.01
N PRO A 348 -31.42 -0.06 13.98
CA PRO A 348 -29.97 0.17 13.91
C PRO A 348 -29.11 -0.99 14.47
N ASP A 349 -29.71 -2.06 14.99
CA ASP A 349 -29.02 -3.04 15.85
C ASP A 349 -28.40 -4.26 15.12
N SER A 350 -28.50 -4.35 13.79
CA SER A 350 -27.83 -5.40 13.00
C SER A 350 -26.73 -4.81 12.11
N GLN A 351 -25.72 -5.61 11.78
CA GLN A 351 -24.66 -5.14 10.87
C GLN A 351 -25.21 -4.86 9.45
N PRO A 352 -24.85 -3.75 8.80
CA PRO A 352 -25.32 -3.40 7.46
C PRO A 352 -24.58 -4.15 6.37
N ILE A 353 -25.14 -4.13 5.17
CA ILE A 353 -24.39 -4.38 3.94
C ILE A 353 -23.63 -3.09 3.59
N GLU A 354 -22.32 -3.20 3.38
CA GLU A 354 -21.47 -2.09 2.98
C GLU A 354 -21.34 -2.07 1.45
N ILE A 355 -21.80 -0.98 0.83
CA ILE A 355 -21.49 -0.69 -0.57
C ILE A 355 -20.16 0.06 -0.57
N ASN A 356 -19.17 -0.55 -1.21
CA ASN A 356 -17.80 -0.10 -1.17
C ASN A 356 -17.43 0.71 -2.41
N GLY A 357 -16.76 1.84 -2.19
CA GLY A 357 -16.00 2.57 -3.20
C GLY A 357 -14.49 2.44 -2.96
N ASP A 358 -13.75 3.41 -3.50
CA ASP A 358 -12.30 3.48 -3.39
C ASP A 358 -11.86 4.18 -2.07
N GLY A 359 -10.71 3.79 -1.54
CA GLY A 359 -10.15 4.35 -0.31
C GLY A 359 -9.04 3.48 0.27
N ASP A 360 -8.88 3.53 1.59
CA ASP A 360 -7.86 2.78 2.33
C ASP A 360 -8.41 1.63 3.21
N GLY A 361 -9.66 1.26 2.98
CA GLY A 361 -10.41 0.25 3.72
C GLY A 361 -11.13 0.80 4.96
N THR A 362 -10.89 2.06 5.35
CA THR A 362 -11.61 2.75 6.43
C THR A 362 -12.09 4.12 5.99
N VAL A 363 -11.26 4.89 5.31
CA VAL A 363 -11.55 6.25 4.86
C VAL A 363 -11.66 6.25 3.34
N GLY A 364 -12.79 6.77 2.83
CA GLY A 364 -13.03 6.87 1.40
C GLY A 364 -12.07 7.86 0.73
N ILE A 365 -11.74 7.60 -0.54
CA ILE A 365 -10.75 8.37 -1.30
C ILE A 365 -11.05 9.87 -1.33
N ARG A 366 -12.33 10.24 -1.37
CA ARG A 366 -12.77 11.63 -1.35
C ARG A 366 -12.26 12.40 -0.13
N SER A 367 -12.35 11.78 1.04
CA SER A 367 -11.90 12.36 2.30
C SER A 367 -10.38 12.39 2.39
N LEU A 368 -9.72 11.31 1.94
CA LEU A 368 -8.26 11.20 1.92
C LEU A 368 -7.60 12.24 1.00
N ALA A 369 -8.19 12.47 -0.17
CA ALA A 369 -7.62 13.32 -1.22
C ALA A 369 -7.97 14.81 -1.07
N ALA A 370 -8.74 15.22 -0.05
CA ALA A 370 -9.15 16.62 0.13
C ALA A 370 -7.97 17.59 0.28
N CYS A 371 -6.81 17.11 0.74
CA CYS A 371 -5.57 17.89 0.77
C CYS A 371 -5.14 18.43 -0.60
N MET A 372 -5.61 17.83 -1.70
CA MET A 372 -5.26 18.27 -3.05
C MET A 372 -5.90 19.59 -3.45
N ASP A 373 -6.99 19.97 -2.79
CA ASP A 373 -7.61 21.29 -3.01
C ASP A 373 -6.67 22.42 -2.57
N TRP A 374 -5.82 22.15 -1.56
CA TRP A 374 -4.85 23.10 -1.04
C TRP A 374 -3.70 23.42 -1.98
N VAL A 375 -3.50 22.67 -3.06
CA VAL A 375 -2.51 23.00 -4.10
C VAL A 375 -2.73 24.43 -4.64
N LYS A 376 -3.98 24.92 -4.63
CA LYS A 376 -4.34 26.26 -5.10
C LYS A 376 -4.65 27.25 -3.98
N GLU A 377 -4.72 26.80 -2.73
CA GLU A 377 -5.16 27.63 -1.60
C GLU A 377 -4.01 28.12 -0.70
N GLN A 378 -2.79 27.61 -0.90
CA GLN A 378 -1.61 28.05 -0.16
C GLN A 378 -0.39 28.21 -1.08
N GLU A 379 0.54 29.08 -0.67
CA GLU A 379 1.80 29.31 -1.38
C GLU A 379 2.80 28.15 -1.24
N HIS A 380 2.67 27.35 -0.17
CA HIS A 380 3.58 26.25 0.12
C HIS A 380 3.20 25.00 -0.68
N ASP A 381 4.21 24.27 -1.15
CA ASP A 381 4.00 23.07 -1.95
C ASP A 381 3.15 22.00 -1.25
N VAL A 382 2.29 21.35 -2.03
CA VAL A 382 1.49 20.19 -1.62
C VAL A 382 1.87 19.00 -2.50
N HIS A 383 2.53 18.03 -1.90
CA HIS A 383 3.02 16.82 -2.56
C HIS A 383 2.05 15.66 -2.36
N LYS A 384 1.63 15.01 -3.44
CA LYS A 384 0.78 13.82 -3.41
C LYS A 384 1.58 12.53 -3.47
N ILE A 385 1.32 11.61 -2.55
CA ILE A 385 1.88 10.26 -2.57
C ILE A 385 0.75 9.25 -2.33
N SER A 386 0.29 8.61 -3.40
CA SER A 386 -0.69 7.51 -3.32
C SER A 386 -0.03 6.14 -3.54
N ALA A 387 -0.49 5.11 -2.83
CA ALA A 387 0.00 3.74 -3.04
C ALA A 387 -1.14 2.70 -3.11
N CYS A 388 -1.02 1.78 -4.07
CA CYS A 388 -1.97 0.71 -4.35
C CYS A 388 -1.51 -0.63 -3.70
N LYS A 389 -2.46 -1.54 -3.48
CA LYS A 389 -2.37 -2.66 -2.52
C LYS A 389 -1.32 -3.76 -2.82
N GLY A 390 -0.43 -3.95 -1.84
CA GLY A 390 0.26 -5.20 -1.48
C GLY A 390 -0.11 -5.68 -0.06
N GLY A 391 -1.39 -5.59 0.32
CA GLY A 391 -1.94 -6.20 1.54
C GLY A 391 -2.07 -5.32 2.79
N ARG A 392 -2.22 -3.98 2.69
CA ARG A 392 -2.18 -3.11 3.89
C ARG A 392 -3.35 -2.12 3.95
N ASN A 393 -4.12 -2.20 5.03
CA ASN A 393 -5.30 -1.38 5.36
C ASN A 393 -4.89 -0.05 6.04
N HIS A 394 -5.86 0.82 6.33
CA HIS A 394 -5.74 2.10 7.05
C HIS A 394 -4.71 2.12 8.22
N PHE A 395 -4.65 1.05 9.02
CA PHE A 395 -3.73 0.91 10.16
C PHE A 395 -2.31 0.53 9.73
N PHE A 396 -2.17 -0.34 8.72
CA PHE A 396 -0.88 -0.89 8.29
C PHE A 396 -0.10 0.02 7.32
N TRP A 397 -0.63 1.22 7.01
CA TRP A 397 0.00 2.21 6.13
C TRP A 397 1.33 2.75 6.67
N LEU A 398 1.40 3.02 7.99
CA LEU A 398 2.61 3.48 8.68
C LEU A 398 3.78 2.50 8.57
N LEU A 399 3.48 1.20 8.51
CA LEU A 399 4.47 0.14 8.70
C LEU A 399 5.42 -0.06 7.52
N ASN A 400 5.18 0.55 6.34
CA ASN A 400 5.96 0.20 5.14
C ASN A 400 6.22 1.31 4.12
N HIS A 401 5.39 2.35 4.03
CA HIS A 401 5.43 3.24 2.86
C HIS A 401 6.35 4.46 3.03
N LEU A 402 6.60 4.89 4.27
CA LEU A 402 7.44 6.07 4.49
C LEU A 402 8.94 5.81 4.20
N PHE A 403 9.42 4.56 4.20
CA PHE A 403 10.86 4.30 4.28
C PHE A 403 11.44 3.08 3.54
N TYR A 404 10.63 2.27 2.86
CA TYR A 404 11.17 1.34 1.87
C TYR A 404 11.34 2.08 0.55
N ASN A 405 12.55 2.06 -0.02
CA ASN A 405 12.85 2.58 -1.36
C ASN A 405 11.80 2.06 -2.36
N ASP A 406 10.85 2.94 -2.68
CA ASP A 406 9.53 2.65 -3.26
C ASP A 406 9.57 2.36 -4.77
N SER A 407 10.74 1.95 -5.29
CA SER A 407 10.92 1.47 -6.66
C SER A 407 10.94 -0.06 -6.75
N LEU A 408 11.54 -0.76 -5.77
CA LEU A 408 11.74 -2.22 -5.84
C LEU A 408 10.50 -3.00 -5.38
N LEU A 409 9.92 -2.66 -4.22
CA LEU A 409 8.79 -3.40 -3.63
C LEU A 409 7.45 -3.16 -4.38
N LYS A 410 7.24 -1.94 -4.89
CA LYS A 410 6.12 -1.61 -5.81
C LYS A 410 6.20 -2.41 -7.12
N ALA A 411 7.41 -2.62 -7.65
CA ALA A 411 7.63 -3.43 -8.83
C ALA A 411 7.41 -4.92 -8.55
N GLU A 412 7.92 -5.46 -7.45
CA GLU A 412 7.87 -6.90 -7.16
C GLU A 412 6.46 -7.45 -6.94
N TYR A 413 5.61 -6.82 -6.13
CA TYR A 413 4.28 -7.38 -5.85
C TYR A 413 3.27 -7.16 -6.99
N CYS A 414 3.34 -6.01 -7.66
CA CYS A 414 2.52 -5.74 -8.85
C CYS A 414 2.99 -6.60 -10.04
N SER A 415 4.28 -6.94 -10.11
CA SER A 415 4.84 -7.90 -11.08
C SER A 415 4.38 -9.32 -10.80
N LYS A 416 4.38 -9.80 -9.55
CA LYS A 416 4.00 -11.20 -9.20
C LYS A 416 2.60 -11.60 -9.70
N ARG A 417 1.54 -10.83 -9.39
CA ARG A 417 0.17 -11.16 -9.87
C ARG A 417 0.08 -11.15 -11.40
N LYS A 418 0.82 -10.27 -12.05
CA LYS A 418 0.79 -10.09 -13.51
C LYS A 418 1.63 -11.13 -14.23
N CYS A 419 2.72 -11.56 -13.60
CA CYS A 419 3.51 -12.74 -13.97
C CYS A 419 2.63 -14.01 -13.91
N VAL A 420 1.86 -14.20 -12.83
CA VAL A 420 0.90 -15.30 -12.73
C VAL A 420 -0.18 -15.22 -13.82
N ALA A 421 -0.76 -14.03 -14.06
CA ALA A 421 -1.75 -13.85 -15.12
C ALA A 421 -1.19 -14.12 -16.52
N ALA A 422 0.07 -13.75 -16.78
CA ALA A 422 0.77 -14.09 -18.01
C ALA A 422 0.99 -15.59 -18.16
N GLY A 423 1.28 -16.29 -17.07
CA GLY A 423 1.34 -17.75 -17.04
C GLY A 423 -0.01 -18.40 -17.39
N PHE A 424 -1.13 -17.90 -16.85
CA PHE A 424 -2.46 -18.35 -17.27
C PHE A 424 -2.75 -18.06 -18.75
N GLY A 425 -2.30 -16.90 -19.25
CA GLY A 425 -2.37 -16.56 -20.67
C GLY A 425 -1.68 -17.60 -21.56
N TYR A 426 -0.48 -18.05 -21.16
CA TYR A 426 0.24 -19.13 -21.84
C TYR A 426 -0.59 -20.43 -21.88
N PHE A 427 -1.10 -20.90 -20.74
CA PHE A 427 -1.89 -22.13 -20.72
C PHE A 427 -3.14 -22.04 -21.60
N LEU A 428 -3.79 -20.88 -21.63
CA LEU A 428 -4.93 -20.65 -22.51
C LEU A 428 -4.52 -20.69 -23.99
N THR A 429 -3.40 -20.05 -24.39
CA THR A 429 -2.94 -20.14 -25.77
C THR A 429 -2.55 -21.56 -26.15
N GLN A 430 -1.83 -22.29 -25.28
CA GLN A 430 -1.47 -23.68 -25.55
C GLN A 430 -2.70 -24.58 -25.70
N LEU A 431 -3.74 -24.39 -24.88
CA LEU A 431 -5.00 -25.13 -25.03
C LEU A 431 -5.62 -24.88 -26.42
N ILE A 432 -5.71 -23.61 -26.84
CA ILE A 432 -6.26 -23.24 -28.16
C ILE A 432 -5.40 -23.83 -29.29
N LYS A 433 -4.07 -23.77 -29.17
CA LYS A 433 -3.14 -24.36 -30.14
C LYS A 433 -3.36 -25.86 -30.28
N MET A 434 -3.43 -26.57 -29.16
CA MET A 434 -3.65 -28.03 -29.14
C MET A 434 -4.97 -28.40 -29.82
N LEU A 435 -6.05 -27.63 -29.58
CA LEU A 435 -7.35 -27.84 -30.23
C LEU A 435 -7.29 -27.63 -31.75
N ILE A 436 -6.62 -26.56 -32.21
CA ILE A 436 -6.47 -26.28 -33.65
C ILE A 436 -5.61 -27.36 -34.33
N LEU A 437 -4.47 -27.71 -33.74
CA LEU A 437 -3.58 -28.73 -34.29
C LEU A 437 -4.28 -30.09 -34.35
N ALA A 438 -5.01 -30.49 -33.29
CA ALA A 438 -5.73 -31.75 -33.27
C ALA A 438 -6.90 -31.80 -34.27
N THR A 439 -7.56 -30.67 -34.52
CA THR A 439 -8.74 -30.61 -35.42
C THR A 439 -8.34 -30.56 -36.89
N PHE A 440 -7.31 -29.79 -37.24
CA PHE A 440 -6.94 -29.54 -38.64
C PHE A 440 -5.73 -30.35 -39.12
N PHE A 441 -4.92 -30.88 -38.20
CA PHE A 441 -3.69 -31.64 -38.51
C PHE A 441 -3.57 -32.91 -37.63
N PRO A 442 -4.56 -33.83 -37.66
CA PRO A 442 -4.49 -35.05 -36.87
C PRO A 442 -3.26 -35.87 -37.25
N THR A 443 -2.53 -36.37 -36.25
CA THR A 443 -1.36 -37.24 -36.48
C THR A 443 -1.84 -38.59 -37.00
N THR A 444 -1.63 -38.87 -38.29
CA THR A 444 -1.72 -40.23 -38.84
C THR A 444 -0.41 -40.94 -38.53
N ASP A 445 -0.48 -41.97 -37.68
CA ASP A 445 0.64 -42.88 -37.42
C ASP A 445 1.01 -43.63 -38.71
N GLN A 446 1.92 -43.06 -39.50
CA GLN A 446 2.61 -43.78 -40.57
C GLN A 446 4.11 -43.72 -40.29
N GLU A 447 4.66 -44.86 -39.89
CA GLU A 447 6.09 -45.09 -39.75
C GLU A 447 6.76 -44.92 -41.13
N GLY A 448 7.59 -43.87 -41.25
CA GLY A 448 8.38 -43.56 -42.45
C GLY A 448 8.07 -42.20 -43.08
N VAL A 449 8.19 -41.10 -42.33
CA VAL A 449 7.81 -39.76 -42.81
C VAL A 449 8.99 -39.01 -43.43
N GLN A 450 8.92 -38.82 -44.75
CA GLN A 450 9.70 -37.85 -45.50
C GLN A 450 9.23 -36.44 -45.11
N PHE A 451 10.14 -35.48 -44.85
CA PHE A 451 9.77 -34.12 -44.48
C PHE A 451 8.93 -33.45 -45.58
N HIS A 452 7.65 -33.20 -45.32
CA HIS A 452 6.79 -32.40 -46.21
C HIS A 452 6.75 -30.95 -45.71
N PRO A 453 7.37 -30.00 -46.42
CA PRO A 453 7.52 -28.63 -45.92
C PRO A 453 6.19 -27.88 -45.81
N PHE A 454 5.19 -28.21 -46.63
CA PHE A 454 3.93 -27.47 -46.66
C PHE A 454 3.04 -27.75 -45.42
N PRO A 455 2.76 -29.00 -45.01
CA PRO A 455 2.08 -29.28 -43.74
C PRO A 455 2.80 -28.71 -42.51
N GLU A 456 4.13 -28.79 -42.46
CA GLU A 456 4.91 -28.26 -41.34
C GLU A 456 4.88 -26.72 -41.29
N LEU A 457 4.88 -26.06 -42.45
CA LEU A 457 4.66 -24.61 -42.52
C LEU A 457 3.27 -24.20 -42.00
N MET A 458 2.24 -24.97 -42.34
CA MET A 458 0.87 -24.72 -41.88
C MET A 458 0.72 -24.91 -40.36
N LYS A 459 1.37 -25.92 -39.79
CA LYS A 459 1.44 -26.10 -38.33
C LYS A 459 2.14 -24.92 -37.66
N ALA A 460 3.24 -24.43 -38.23
CA ALA A 460 3.97 -23.29 -37.68
C ALA A 460 3.17 -21.97 -37.69
N MET A 461 2.17 -21.80 -38.58
CA MET A 461 1.30 -20.63 -38.55
C MET A 461 0.47 -20.53 -37.25
N VAL A 462 0.18 -21.67 -36.61
CA VAL A 462 -0.54 -21.72 -35.32
C VAL A 462 0.27 -21.03 -34.20
N ASP A 463 1.60 -20.89 -34.37
CA ASP A 463 2.45 -20.20 -33.39
C ASP A 463 2.19 -18.70 -33.28
N VAL A 464 1.47 -18.10 -34.25
CA VAL A 464 1.01 -16.71 -34.15
C VAL A 464 0.14 -16.47 -32.91
N LEU A 465 -0.54 -17.49 -32.41
CA LEU A 465 -1.38 -17.40 -31.21
C LEU A 465 -0.58 -17.07 -29.95
N ASP A 466 0.68 -17.49 -29.84
CA ASP A 466 1.51 -17.11 -28.69
C ASP A 466 1.88 -15.63 -28.74
N VAL A 467 2.16 -15.11 -29.94
CA VAL A 467 2.45 -13.69 -30.15
C VAL A 467 1.20 -12.84 -29.83
N ILE A 468 0.03 -13.26 -30.31
CA ILE A 468 -1.26 -12.60 -30.05
C ILE A 468 -1.61 -12.67 -28.55
N GLY A 469 -1.50 -13.84 -27.93
CA GLY A 469 -1.81 -14.02 -26.51
C GLY A 469 -0.90 -13.17 -25.62
N LEU A 470 0.40 -13.17 -25.88
CA LEU A 470 1.37 -12.35 -25.15
C LEU A 470 1.08 -10.85 -25.36
N TYR A 471 0.72 -10.43 -26.58
CA TYR A 471 0.28 -9.06 -26.87
C TYR A 471 -0.96 -8.65 -26.07
N VAL A 472 -1.98 -9.52 -26.00
CA VAL A 472 -3.21 -9.26 -25.24
C VAL A 472 -2.91 -9.13 -23.74
N VAL A 473 -2.08 -10.01 -23.19
CA VAL A 473 -1.64 -9.97 -21.79
C VAL A 473 -0.92 -8.66 -21.46
N ILE A 474 -0.04 -8.18 -22.34
CA ILE A 474 0.70 -6.93 -22.14
C ILE A 474 -0.23 -5.70 -22.15
N ASN A 475 -1.26 -5.69 -23.00
CA ASN A 475 -2.03 -4.47 -23.32
C ASN A 475 -3.41 -4.36 -22.67
N ARG A 476 -4.14 -5.46 -22.41
CA ARG A 476 -5.57 -5.41 -22.02
C ARG A 476 -5.82 -5.25 -20.52
N ASN A 477 -4.88 -5.66 -19.65
CA ASN A 477 -5.09 -5.79 -18.20
C ASN A 477 -4.08 -5.02 -17.31
N TRP A 478 -3.38 -4.00 -17.83
CA TRP A 478 -2.21 -3.44 -17.15
C TRP A 478 -2.27 -1.92 -16.94
N SER A 479 -2.34 -1.48 -15.67
CA SER A 479 -1.95 -0.13 -15.22
C SER A 479 -0.57 -0.19 -14.53
N GLY A 480 0.32 0.78 -14.77
CA GLY A 480 1.70 0.83 -14.24
C GLY A 480 2.79 1.22 -15.26
N LYS A 481 4.03 1.44 -14.80
CA LYS A 481 5.21 1.78 -15.64
C LYS A 481 5.43 0.71 -16.72
N GLY A 482 5.77 1.15 -17.94
CA GLY A 482 5.88 0.30 -19.12
C GLY A 482 6.88 -0.85 -19.01
N ASP A 483 7.98 -0.62 -18.30
CA ASP A 483 9.13 -1.51 -18.20
C ASP A 483 8.83 -2.75 -17.37
N ALA A 484 8.06 -2.55 -16.30
CA ALA A 484 7.55 -3.64 -15.48
C ALA A 484 6.50 -4.49 -16.23
N ARG A 485 5.90 -3.97 -17.33
CA ARG A 485 4.85 -4.69 -18.06
C ARG A 485 5.42 -5.84 -18.88
N PHE A 486 6.29 -5.52 -19.82
CA PHE A 486 6.84 -6.56 -20.70
C PHE A 486 7.72 -7.56 -19.93
N LEU A 487 8.43 -7.10 -18.89
CA LEU A 487 9.30 -7.97 -18.10
C LEU A 487 8.49 -9.02 -17.34
N ALA A 488 7.44 -8.61 -16.63
CA ALA A 488 6.58 -9.53 -15.90
C ALA A 488 5.79 -10.46 -16.85
N ALA A 489 5.37 -9.96 -18.02
CA ALA A 489 4.72 -10.77 -19.05
C ALA A 489 5.67 -11.87 -19.55
N GLY A 490 6.88 -11.51 -19.95
CA GLY A 490 7.88 -12.43 -20.47
C GLY A 490 8.34 -13.47 -19.44
N LEU A 491 8.57 -13.04 -18.18
CA LEU A 491 8.93 -13.96 -17.09
C LEU A 491 7.81 -14.95 -16.76
N GLY A 492 6.56 -14.48 -16.68
CA GLY A 492 5.41 -15.34 -16.41
C GLY A 492 5.13 -16.33 -17.52
N TRP A 493 5.21 -15.87 -18.77
CA TRP A 493 5.06 -16.70 -19.97
C TRP A 493 6.13 -17.78 -20.05
N SER A 494 7.40 -17.42 -19.84
CA SER A 494 8.51 -18.38 -19.85
C SER A 494 8.47 -19.38 -18.68
N SER A 495 8.02 -18.94 -17.51
CA SER A 495 7.87 -19.82 -16.35
C SER A 495 6.81 -20.88 -16.60
N ALA A 496 5.67 -20.48 -17.19
CA ALA A 496 4.61 -21.40 -17.60
C ALA A 496 5.08 -22.35 -18.71
N ASP A 497 5.84 -21.84 -19.70
CA ASP A 497 6.45 -22.66 -20.74
C ASP A 497 7.38 -23.72 -20.19
N SER A 498 8.29 -23.34 -19.29
CA SER A 498 9.23 -24.27 -18.66
C SER A 498 8.49 -25.32 -17.82
N LEU A 499 7.45 -24.90 -17.09
CA LEU A 499 6.63 -25.81 -16.29
C LEU A 499 5.90 -26.84 -17.16
N ALA A 500 5.22 -26.39 -18.21
CA ALA A 500 4.41 -27.23 -19.08
C ALA A 500 5.25 -28.16 -19.96
N THR A 501 6.33 -27.63 -20.56
CA THR A 501 7.07 -28.35 -21.62
C THR A 501 8.31 -29.08 -21.13
N ARG A 502 8.89 -28.70 -19.97
CA ARG A 502 10.17 -29.25 -19.49
C ARG A 502 10.06 -29.93 -18.14
N ILE A 503 9.46 -29.29 -17.15
CA ILE A 503 9.39 -29.84 -15.78
C ILE A 503 8.55 -31.12 -15.76
N VAL A 504 7.37 -31.13 -16.41
CA VAL A 504 6.50 -32.32 -16.43
C VAL A 504 7.20 -33.52 -17.11
N PRO A 505 7.77 -33.42 -18.33
CA PRO A 505 8.47 -34.55 -18.95
C PRO A 505 9.77 -34.94 -18.22
N PHE A 506 10.46 -33.99 -17.58
CA PHE A 506 11.63 -34.29 -16.76
C PHE A 506 11.23 -35.10 -15.51
N TRP A 507 10.15 -34.70 -14.82
CA TRP A 507 9.66 -35.38 -13.62
C TRP A 507 9.15 -36.81 -13.87
N THR A 508 8.47 -37.01 -15.01
CA THR A 508 7.90 -38.31 -15.38
C THR A 508 8.90 -39.21 -16.13
N GLY A 509 9.79 -38.63 -16.95
CA GLY A 509 10.70 -39.36 -17.82
C GLY A 509 12.11 -39.61 -17.26
N ALA A 510 12.64 -38.73 -16.39
CA ALA A 510 14.02 -38.86 -15.88
C ALA A 510 14.17 -39.92 -14.77
N ARG A 511 13.13 -40.72 -14.51
CA ARG A 511 13.12 -41.83 -13.54
C ARG A 511 13.64 -43.15 -14.13
N GLY A 512 14.03 -43.17 -15.41
CA GLY A 512 14.63 -44.33 -16.06
C GLY A 512 16.04 -44.64 -15.54
N THR A 513 16.48 -45.89 -15.68
CA THR A 513 17.78 -46.39 -15.20
C THR A 513 18.99 -45.94 -16.03
N THR A 514 18.77 -45.24 -17.16
CA THR A 514 19.82 -44.82 -18.09
C THR A 514 19.85 -43.29 -18.25
N PHE A 515 21.05 -42.73 -18.17
CA PHE A 515 21.30 -41.30 -18.39
C PHE A 515 21.07 -40.92 -19.86
N SER A 516 20.33 -39.84 -20.11
CA SER A 516 20.10 -39.32 -21.46
C SER A 516 20.50 -37.85 -21.59
N TRP A 517 21.34 -37.55 -22.57
CA TRP A 517 21.76 -36.19 -22.94
C TRP A 517 20.59 -35.27 -23.31
N LYS A 518 19.44 -35.84 -23.69
CA LYS A 518 18.21 -35.11 -23.98
C LYS A 518 17.79 -34.21 -22.82
N TYR A 519 17.93 -34.68 -21.57
CA TYR A 519 17.53 -33.89 -20.40
C TYR A 519 18.43 -32.68 -20.16
N ILE A 520 19.74 -32.80 -20.44
CA ILE A 520 20.67 -31.66 -20.37
C ILE A 520 20.32 -30.63 -21.45
N GLN A 521 20.05 -31.07 -22.67
CA GLN A 521 19.61 -30.20 -23.75
C GLN A 521 18.31 -29.46 -23.38
N MET A 522 17.35 -30.15 -22.75
CA MET A 522 16.11 -29.54 -22.26
C MET A 522 16.35 -28.46 -21.19
N CYS A 523 17.28 -28.67 -20.25
CA CYS A 523 17.64 -27.67 -19.25
C CYS A 523 18.30 -26.43 -19.87
N LEU A 524 19.23 -26.63 -20.80
CA LEU A 524 19.87 -25.54 -21.54
C LEU A 524 18.84 -24.75 -22.39
N GLU A 525 17.88 -25.46 -22.99
CA GLU A 525 16.79 -24.86 -23.76
C GLU A 525 15.85 -24.00 -22.92
N SER A 526 15.52 -24.42 -21.69
CA SER A 526 14.72 -23.61 -20.77
C SER A 526 15.41 -22.28 -20.42
N ASN A 527 16.74 -22.28 -20.22
CA ASN A 527 17.49 -21.07 -19.87
C ASN A 527 17.50 -20.03 -20.99
N TYR A 528 17.73 -20.42 -22.25
CA TYR A 528 17.66 -19.44 -23.33
C TYR A 528 16.21 -19.06 -23.68
N ASN A 529 15.23 -19.96 -23.51
CA ASN A 529 13.82 -19.63 -23.74
C ASN A 529 13.33 -18.51 -22.81
N LEU A 530 13.84 -18.45 -21.58
CA LEU A 530 13.59 -17.33 -20.67
C LEU A 530 14.00 -15.99 -21.28
N VAL A 531 15.22 -15.91 -21.77
CA VAL A 531 15.75 -14.69 -22.42
C VAL A 531 14.95 -14.37 -23.68
N TYR A 532 14.60 -15.38 -24.47
CA TYR A 532 13.79 -15.26 -25.68
C TYR A 532 12.41 -14.62 -25.39
N TYR A 533 11.65 -15.15 -24.43
CA TYR A 533 10.29 -14.66 -24.15
C TYR A 533 10.29 -13.25 -23.54
N VAL A 534 11.31 -12.91 -22.73
CA VAL A 534 11.49 -11.54 -22.25
C VAL A 534 11.80 -10.58 -23.39
N ALA A 535 12.67 -10.97 -24.34
CA ALA A 535 12.96 -10.16 -25.52
C ALA A 535 11.72 -10.00 -26.42
N LEU A 536 10.97 -11.08 -26.64
CA LEU A 536 9.73 -11.07 -27.43
C LEU A 536 8.65 -10.15 -26.82
N ALA A 537 8.45 -10.23 -25.50
CA ALA A 537 7.54 -9.33 -24.79
C ALA A 537 7.98 -7.87 -24.91
N SER A 538 9.28 -7.60 -24.85
CA SER A 538 9.85 -6.26 -25.06
C SER A 538 9.52 -5.75 -26.46
N PHE A 539 9.73 -6.55 -27.51
CA PHE A 539 9.41 -6.16 -28.89
C PHE A 539 7.91 -5.90 -29.11
N LEU A 540 7.03 -6.73 -28.54
CA LEU A 540 5.58 -6.53 -28.60
C LEU A 540 5.12 -5.27 -27.88
N TRP A 541 5.76 -4.93 -26.76
CA TRP A 541 5.49 -3.70 -26.05
C TRP A 541 6.03 -2.47 -26.80
N LEU A 542 7.21 -2.57 -27.41
CA LEU A 542 7.76 -1.54 -28.28
C LEU A 542 6.85 -1.30 -29.49
N TRP A 543 6.32 -2.36 -30.10
CA TRP A 543 5.42 -2.28 -31.25
C TRP A 543 4.19 -1.38 -31.03
N THR A 544 3.67 -1.28 -29.80
CA THR A 544 2.52 -0.43 -29.48
C THR A 544 2.86 1.04 -29.25
N ARG A 545 4.14 1.40 -29.24
CA ARG A 545 4.60 2.77 -28.98
C ARG A 545 4.52 3.63 -30.24
N ARG A 546 3.88 4.79 -30.08
CA ARG A 546 3.73 5.78 -31.16
C ARG A 546 5.07 6.43 -31.53
N GLU A 547 5.93 6.64 -30.53
CA GLU A 547 7.21 7.39 -30.59
C GLU A 547 8.36 6.67 -31.32
N ILE A 548 8.19 5.41 -31.74
CA ILE A 548 9.26 4.65 -32.40
C ILE A 548 9.43 5.07 -33.87
N PRO A 549 10.68 5.29 -34.35
CA PRO A 549 10.99 5.57 -35.75
C PRO A 549 10.43 4.53 -36.72
N SER A 550 9.99 4.97 -37.92
CA SER A 550 9.41 4.10 -38.94
C SER A 550 10.35 2.93 -39.34
N THR A 551 11.66 3.17 -39.42
CA THR A 551 12.67 2.14 -39.71
C THR A 551 12.69 1.03 -38.66
N MET A 552 12.56 1.39 -37.37
CA MET A 552 12.51 0.42 -36.27
C MET A 552 11.19 -0.35 -36.27
N LYS A 553 10.07 0.28 -36.66
CA LYS A 553 8.79 -0.43 -36.86
C LYS A 553 8.90 -1.47 -37.99
N ILE A 554 9.62 -1.18 -39.07
CA ILE A 554 9.88 -2.18 -40.13
C ILE A 554 10.69 -3.36 -39.56
N ALA A 555 11.77 -3.08 -38.82
CA ALA A 555 12.58 -4.12 -38.18
C ALA A 555 11.75 -5.00 -37.21
N LEU A 556 10.88 -4.38 -36.39
CA LEU A 556 10.00 -5.12 -35.48
C LEU A 556 9.03 -6.05 -36.22
N ARG A 557 8.54 -5.70 -37.42
CA ARG A 557 7.71 -6.60 -38.24
C ARG A 557 8.47 -7.88 -38.56
N PHE A 558 9.68 -7.75 -39.10
CA PHE A 558 10.50 -8.90 -39.45
C PHE A 558 10.84 -9.77 -38.24
N ILE A 559 11.15 -9.16 -37.09
CA ILE A 559 11.46 -9.88 -35.84
C ILE A 559 10.22 -10.65 -35.34
N LEU A 560 9.05 -10.02 -35.32
CA LEU A 560 7.82 -10.68 -34.88
C LEU A 560 7.37 -11.78 -35.85
N THR A 561 7.56 -11.59 -37.16
CA THR A 561 7.32 -12.65 -38.16
C THR A 561 8.29 -13.82 -37.97
N PHE A 562 9.57 -13.55 -37.75
CA PHE A 562 10.56 -14.58 -37.45
C PHE A 562 10.20 -15.39 -36.19
N ALA A 563 9.68 -14.72 -35.16
CA ALA A 563 9.23 -15.39 -33.92
C ALA A 563 8.10 -16.41 -34.15
N VAL A 564 7.24 -16.21 -35.15
CA VAL A 564 6.18 -17.16 -35.53
C VAL A 564 6.76 -18.36 -36.27
N PHE A 565 7.69 -18.15 -37.20
CA PHE A 565 8.20 -19.23 -38.06
C PHE A 565 9.46 -19.93 -37.54
N LYS A 566 9.95 -19.60 -36.33
CA LYS A 566 11.18 -20.17 -35.78
C LYS A 566 11.15 -21.69 -35.64
N ALA A 567 9.99 -22.28 -35.32
CA ALA A 567 9.83 -23.72 -35.16
C ALA A 567 10.00 -24.45 -36.50
N PHE A 568 9.36 -23.93 -37.56
CA PHE A 568 9.53 -24.42 -38.92
C PHE A 568 10.99 -24.34 -39.39
N LEU A 569 11.68 -23.24 -39.11
CA LEU A 569 13.09 -23.09 -39.49
C LEU A 569 13.98 -24.10 -38.76
N LYS A 570 13.69 -24.40 -37.50
CA LYS A 570 14.37 -25.44 -36.71
C LYS A 570 14.24 -26.81 -37.37
N ASP A 571 13.01 -27.19 -37.73
CA ASP A 571 12.73 -28.50 -38.33
C ASP A 571 13.33 -28.62 -39.73
N LEU A 572 13.29 -27.54 -40.52
CA LEU A 572 13.97 -27.46 -41.81
C LEU A 572 15.50 -27.66 -41.66
N LEU A 573 16.13 -26.99 -40.68
CA LEU A 573 17.57 -27.11 -40.43
C LEU A 573 17.99 -28.51 -39.97
N MET A 574 17.18 -29.16 -39.12
CA MET A 574 17.47 -30.52 -38.66
C MET A 574 17.29 -31.54 -39.78
N GLN A 575 16.18 -31.49 -40.51
CA GLN A 575 15.80 -32.55 -41.44
C GLN A 575 16.41 -32.39 -42.83
N TYR A 576 16.60 -31.15 -43.29
CA TYR A 576 17.16 -30.88 -44.63
C TYR A 576 18.69 -30.78 -44.63
N TYR A 577 19.27 -30.17 -43.58
CA TYR A 577 20.72 -29.95 -43.50
C TYR A 577 21.44 -30.91 -42.56
N GLY A 578 20.72 -31.84 -41.91
CA GLY A 578 21.30 -32.86 -41.03
C GLY A 578 22.05 -32.27 -39.81
N ILE A 579 21.69 -31.06 -39.38
CA ILE A 579 22.41 -30.37 -38.30
C ILE A 579 22.17 -31.11 -36.98
N SER A 580 23.25 -31.43 -36.27
CA SER A 580 23.15 -32.09 -34.97
C SER A 580 22.40 -31.24 -33.94
N SER A 581 21.69 -31.90 -33.01
CA SER A 581 20.89 -31.23 -31.98
C SER A 581 21.71 -30.28 -31.09
N TRP A 582 23.00 -30.57 -30.87
CA TRP A 582 23.92 -29.71 -30.12
C TRP A 582 24.32 -28.45 -30.88
N ILE A 583 24.59 -28.55 -32.18
CA ILE A 583 24.91 -27.37 -33.01
C ILE A 583 23.69 -26.46 -33.10
N LEU A 584 22.50 -27.04 -33.25
CA LEU A 584 21.25 -26.30 -33.28
C LEU A 584 20.98 -25.55 -31.96
N LEU A 585 21.31 -26.16 -30.82
CA LEU A 585 21.23 -25.52 -29.51
C LEU A 585 22.12 -24.26 -29.43
N ILE A 586 23.34 -24.33 -29.97
CA ILE A 586 24.27 -23.19 -30.01
C ILE A 586 23.73 -22.09 -30.93
N ILE A 587 23.24 -22.46 -32.13
CA ILE A 587 22.64 -21.50 -33.07
C ILE A 587 21.48 -20.75 -32.40
N HIS A 588 20.60 -21.46 -31.71
CA HIS A 588 19.45 -20.86 -31.02
C HIS A 588 19.86 -19.96 -29.86
N PHE A 589 20.87 -20.36 -29.09
CA PHE A 589 21.44 -19.52 -28.04
C PHE A 589 21.98 -18.21 -28.63
N LEU A 590 22.77 -18.27 -29.71
CA LEU A 590 23.33 -17.08 -30.36
C LEU A 590 22.23 -16.15 -30.94
N VAL A 591 21.22 -16.71 -31.61
CA VAL A 591 20.07 -15.95 -32.11
C VAL A 591 19.33 -15.26 -30.96
N THR A 592 19.13 -15.97 -29.85
CA THR A 592 18.44 -15.42 -28.67
C THR A 592 19.24 -14.29 -28.03
N VAL A 593 20.56 -14.44 -27.88
CA VAL A 593 21.45 -13.39 -27.39
C VAL A 593 21.40 -12.16 -28.30
N PHE A 594 21.43 -12.36 -29.62
CA PHE A 594 21.31 -11.28 -30.59
C PHE A 594 19.97 -10.53 -30.46
N MET A 595 18.86 -11.26 -30.33
CA MET A 595 17.54 -10.65 -30.10
C MET A 595 17.46 -9.88 -28.78
N ALA A 596 18.05 -10.39 -27.70
CA ALA A 596 18.10 -9.69 -26.42
C ALA A 596 18.91 -8.39 -26.52
N LEU A 597 20.07 -8.42 -27.21
CA LEU A 597 20.87 -7.23 -27.47
C LEU A 597 20.10 -6.19 -28.30
N MET A 598 19.38 -6.62 -29.34
CA MET A 598 18.51 -5.72 -30.12
C MET A 598 17.37 -5.14 -29.29
N ALA A 599 16.72 -5.94 -28.44
CA ALA A 599 15.66 -5.45 -27.55
C ALA A 599 16.18 -4.36 -26.61
N MET A 600 17.36 -4.55 -26.01
CA MET A 600 18.02 -3.55 -25.16
C MET A 600 18.36 -2.27 -25.95
N ALA A 601 18.93 -2.41 -27.15
CA ALA A 601 19.25 -1.27 -28.00
C ALA A 601 18.01 -0.46 -28.38
N PHE A 602 16.92 -1.14 -28.78
CA PHE A 602 15.68 -0.48 -29.17
C PHE A 602 15.01 0.20 -27.98
N TYR A 603 15.10 -0.41 -26.80
CA TYR A 603 14.56 0.13 -25.57
C TYR A 603 15.33 1.38 -25.11
N ALA A 604 16.66 1.39 -25.24
CA ALA A 604 17.51 2.54 -24.88
C ALA A 604 17.19 3.81 -25.69
N VAL A 605 16.73 3.66 -26.94
CA VAL A 605 16.35 4.79 -27.82
C VAL A 605 15.12 5.55 -27.32
N ILE A 606 14.27 4.96 -26.47
CA ILE A 606 12.98 5.53 -26.05
C ILE A 606 13.06 6.20 -24.66
N GLN A 607 14.09 5.93 -23.86
CA GLN A 607 14.26 6.59 -22.56
C GLN A 607 14.63 8.07 -22.80
N PRO A 608 13.84 9.06 -22.31
CA PRO A 608 14.28 10.44 -22.35
C PRO A 608 15.58 10.55 -21.54
N HIS A 609 16.58 11.23 -22.09
CA HIS A 609 17.77 11.63 -21.35
C HIS A 609 17.32 12.44 -20.12
N ASN A 610 17.15 11.78 -18.96
CA ASN A 610 17.02 12.45 -17.67
C ASN A 610 18.39 13.01 -17.30
N GLY A 611 18.71 14.14 -17.92
CA GLY A 611 19.85 14.98 -17.63
C GLY A 611 19.37 16.42 -17.49
N ARG A 612 18.79 16.74 -16.33
CA ARG A 612 18.96 17.99 -15.55
C ARG A 612 18.07 17.96 -14.32
#